data_AF-A0A9D8JGU7-F1
#
_entry.id   AF-A0A9D8JGU7-F1
#
_cell.length_a   1.000
_cell.length_b   1.000
_cell.length_c   1.000
_cell.angle_alpha   90.00
_cell.angle_beta   90.00
_cell.angle_gamma   90.00
#
_symmetry.space_group_name_H-M   'P 1'
#
loop_
_entity.id
_entity.type
_entity.pdbx_description
1 polymer ?
#
loop_
_entity_poly.entity_id
_entity_poly.type
_entity_poly.pdbx_seq_one_letter_code
_entity_poly.pdbx_strand_id
1 'polypeptide(L)'
;MSETTKLRKVGNSAGVSLPKQVIEALQLHLGEELQLTIRGDCLIIRKVQTLKDLLASVPENETSEEWKTGHATGQEVIDDE
;
A
#
# COMPACT_ATOMS: atom_id res chain seq x y z
N MET A 1 -12.63 -5.28 -11.97
CA MET A 1 -12.38 -6.49 -12.77
C MET A 1 -12.15 -7.65 -11.80
N SER A 2 -12.86 -8.77 -11.96
CA SER A 2 -12.61 -9.98 -11.16
C SER A 2 -12.40 -11.17 -12.09
N GLU A 3 -11.22 -11.77 -12.04
CA GLU A 3 -10.90 -13.02 -12.74
C GLU A 3 -10.41 -14.04 -11.72
N THR A 4 -10.83 -15.29 -11.90
CA THR A 4 -10.34 -16.43 -11.13
C THR A 4 -9.18 -17.09 -11.86
N THR A 5 -8.07 -17.29 -11.16
CA THR A 5 -6.90 -18.05 -11.63
C THR A 5 -6.57 -19.17 -10.65
N LYS A 6 -5.75 -20.13 -11.08
CA LYS A 6 -5.33 -21.26 -10.25
C LYS A 6 -3.93 -21.03 -9.72
N LEU A 7 -3.70 -21.45 -8.47
CA LEU A 7 -2.36 -21.55 -7.92
C LEU A 7 -1.62 -22.70 -8.61
N ARG A 8 -0.39 -22.46 -9.08
CA ARG A 8 0.46 -23.45 -9.77
C ARG A 8 1.81 -23.57 -9.08
N LYS A 9 2.43 -24.75 -9.14
CA LYS A 9 3.80 -24.96 -8.68
C LYS A 9 4.80 -24.25 -9.59
N VAL A 10 5.75 -23.54 -8.99
CA VAL A 10 6.86 -22.86 -9.67
C VAL A 10 8.15 -23.23 -8.91
N GLY A 11 8.90 -24.22 -9.39
CA GLY A 11 10.05 -24.74 -8.66
C GLY A 11 9.65 -25.27 -7.27
N ASN A 12 10.23 -24.68 -6.21
CA ASN A 12 9.90 -25.01 -4.82
C ASN A 12 8.81 -24.11 -4.21
N SER A 13 8.21 -23.22 -4.99
CA SER A 13 7.16 -22.31 -4.53
C SER A 13 5.85 -22.50 -5.31
N ALA A 14 4.87 -21.67 -5.00
CA ALA A 14 3.61 -21.57 -5.71
C ALA A 14 3.43 -20.16 -6.26
N GLY A 15 2.82 -20.04 -7.43
CA GLY A 15 2.58 -18.76 -8.09
C GLY A 15 1.19 -18.68 -8.70
N VAL A 16 0.69 -17.47 -8.84
CA VAL A 16 -0.49 -17.14 -9.63
C VAL A 16 -0.04 -16.35 -10.85
N SER A 17 -0.65 -16.60 -12.00
CA SER A 17 -0.38 -15.83 -13.21
C SER A 17 -1.22 -14.55 -13.19
N LEU A 18 -0.56 -13.40 -13.29
CA LEU A 18 -1.23 -12.10 -13.44
C LEU A 18 -1.53 -11.85 -14.93
N PRO A 19 -2.79 -11.53 -15.29
CA PRO A 19 -3.14 -11.14 -16.65
C PRO A 19 -2.35 -9.91 -17.11
N LYS A 20 -2.08 -9.81 -18.42
CA LYS A 20 -1.35 -8.68 -19.01
C LYS A 20 -1.95 -7.33 -18.66
N GLN A 21 -3.28 -7.24 -18.62
CA GLN A 21 -4.02 -6.04 -18.26
C GLN A 21 -3.72 -5.56 -16.83
N VAL A 22 -3.49 -6.49 -15.89
CA VAL A 22 -3.11 -6.15 -14.50
C VAL A 22 -1.69 -5.59 -14.44
N ILE A 23 -0.76 -6.20 -15.19
CA ILE A 23 0.62 -5.73 -15.30
C ILE A 23 0.66 -4.31 -15.87
N GLU A 24 -0.10 -4.05 -16.94
CA GLU A 24 -0.19 -2.74 -17.59
C GLU A 24 -0.87 -1.69 -16.69
N ALA A 25 -2.00 -2.03 -16.08
CA ALA A 25 -2.75 -1.11 -15.22
C ALA A 25 -1.97 -0.69 -13.97
N LEU A 26 -1.11 -1.57 -13.44
CA LEU A 26 -0.29 -1.32 -12.26
C LEU A 26 1.15 -0.91 -12.61
N GLN A 27 1.48 -0.76 -13.90
CA GLN A 27 2.82 -0.41 -14.40
C GLN A 27 3.92 -1.27 -13.74
N LEU A 28 3.68 -2.59 -13.71
CA LEU A 28 4.61 -3.56 -13.17
C LEU A 28 5.57 -4.01 -14.27
N HIS A 29 6.84 -4.16 -13.89
CA HIS A 29 7.88 -4.71 -14.77
C HIS A 29 8.39 -6.05 -14.22
N LEU A 30 8.76 -6.95 -15.13
CA LEU A 30 9.34 -8.23 -14.75
C LEU A 30 10.66 -8.01 -14.00
N GLY A 31 10.82 -8.67 -12.85
CA GLY A 31 12.00 -8.52 -12.00
C GLY A 31 11.91 -7.38 -10.97
N GLU A 32 10.83 -6.59 -10.96
CA GLU A 32 10.61 -5.63 -9.87
C GLU A 32 10.29 -6.33 -8.55
N GLU A 33 10.70 -5.69 -7.45
CA GLU A 33 10.36 -6.14 -6.10
C GLU A 33 8.92 -5.77 -5.74
N LEU A 34 8.21 -6.74 -5.17
CA LEU A 34 6.83 -6.59 -4.71
C LEU A 34 6.74 -6.96 -3.24
N GLN A 35 5.93 -6.20 -2.51
CA GLN A 35 5.57 -6.52 -1.14
C GLN A 35 4.31 -7.39 -1.14
N LEU A 36 4.40 -8.53 -0.48
CA LEU A 36 3.27 -9.43 -0.22
C LEU A 36 2.82 -9.27 1.22
N THR A 37 1.52 -9.04 1.43
CA THR A 37 0.94 -8.89 2.77
C THR A 37 -0.32 -9.74 2.89
N ILE A 38 -0.44 -10.50 3.97
CA ILE A 38 -1.64 -11.28 4.28
C ILE A 38 -2.55 -10.44 5.20
N ARG A 39 -3.83 -10.35 4.84
CA ARG A 39 -4.88 -9.70 5.64
C ARG A 39 -6.13 -10.58 5.60
N GLY A 40 -6.36 -11.35 6.66
CA GLY A 40 -7.44 -12.32 6.72
C GLY A 40 -7.26 -13.40 5.65
N ASP A 41 -8.26 -13.53 4.76
CA ASP A 41 -8.28 -14.43 3.61
C ASP A 41 -7.70 -13.80 2.33
N CYS A 42 -7.24 -12.55 2.40
CA CYS A 42 -6.72 -11.81 1.25
C CYS A 42 -5.18 -11.81 1.22
N LEU A 43 -4.62 -12.09 0.03
CA LEU A 43 -3.24 -11.77 -0.31
C LEU A 43 -3.21 -10.42 -1.03
N ILE A 44 -2.57 -9.43 -0.42
CA ILE A 44 -2.38 -8.10 -0.99
C ILE A 44 -0.98 -8.02 -1.57
N ILE A 45 -0.89 -7.63 -2.84
CA ILE A 45 0.37 -7.42 -3.57
C ILE A 45 0.53 -5.92 -3.82
N ARG A 46 1.64 -5.33 -3.41
CA ARG A 46 1.94 -3.90 -3.60
C ARG A 46 3.31 -3.71 -4.23
N LYS A 47 3.45 -2.67 -5.06
CA LYS A 47 4.76 -2.21 -5.53
C LYS A 47 5.56 -1.69 -4.35
N VAL A 48 6.83 -2.06 -4.25
CA VAL A 48 7.75 -1.43 -3.29
C VAL A 48 8.03 -0.02 -3.80
N GLN A 49 7.63 1.00 -3.04
CA GLN A 49 7.93 2.39 -3.35
C GLN A 49 9.16 2.84 -2.58
N THR A 50 10.08 3.52 -3.24
CA THR A 50 11.17 4.20 -2.56
C THR A 50 10.70 5.57 -2.03
N LEU A 51 11.43 6.12 -1.06
CA LEU A 51 11.19 7.50 -0.61
C LEU A 51 11.23 8.49 -1.79
N LYS A 52 12.11 8.25 -2.76
CA LYS A 52 12.23 9.07 -3.96
C LYS A 52 10.96 9.00 -4.84
N ASP A 53 10.39 7.81 -5.01
CA ASP A 53 9.15 7.63 -5.79
C ASP A 53 7.98 8.32 -5.10
N LEU A 54 7.91 8.23 -3.77
CA LEU A 54 6.87 8.87 -2.99
C LEU A 54 6.97 10.40 -3.10
N LEU A 55 8.17 10.96 -2.96
CA LEU A 55 8.39 12.40 -3.12
C LEU A 55 8.12 12.88 -4.55
N ALA A 56 8.45 12.10 -5.58
CA ALA A 56 8.14 12.43 -6.97
C ALA A 56 6.63 12.41 -7.27
N SER A 57 5.83 11.74 -6.45
CA SER A 57 4.36 11.75 -6.57
C SER A 57 3.70 12.97 -5.95
N VAL A 58 4.43 13.76 -5.15
CA VAL A 58 3.94 15.02 -4.57
C VAL A 58 4.04 16.12 -5.64
N PRO A 59 2.94 16.79 -6.02
CA PRO A 59 2.99 17.93 -6.93
C PRO A 59 3.93 19.02 -6.42
N GLU A 60 4.72 19.65 -7.30
CA GLU A 60 5.71 20.68 -6.93
C GLU A 60 5.13 21.86 -6.13
N ASN A 61 3.80 22.03 -6.15
CA ASN A 61 3.09 23.12 -5.49
C ASN A 61 2.08 22.63 -4.44
N GLU A 62 2.12 21.36 -4.04
CA GLU A 62 1.37 20.87 -2.89
C GLU A 62 2.16 21.12 -1.60
N THR A 63 1.84 22.22 -0.94
CA THR A 63 2.18 22.44 0.46
C THR A 63 0.97 22.10 1.30
N SER A 64 1.08 21.04 2.12
CA SER A 64 0.11 20.81 3.18
C SER A 64 0.38 21.81 4.30
N GLU A 65 -0.59 22.66 4.62
CA GLU A 65 -0.50 23.48 5.82
C GLU A 65 -0.58 22.60 7.06
N GLU A 66 0.18 22.96 8.09
CA GLU A 66 0.06 22.33 9.40
C GLU A 66 -1.36 22.53 9.92
N TRP A 67 -2.06 21.42 10.18
CA TRP A 67 -3.45 21.50 10.63
C TRP A 67 -3.53 22.13 12.02
N LYS A 68 -4.46 23.06 12.21
CA LYS A 68 -4.70 23.67 13.52
C LYS A 68 -5.34 22.64 14.44
N THR A 69 -4.53 22.11 15.36
CA THR A 69 -4.91 21.12 16.38
C THR A 69 -5.96 21.63 17.38
N GLY A 70 -6.27 22.93 17.36
CA GLY A 70 -7.20 23.58 18.28
C GLY A 70 -6.56 23.83 19.65
N HIS A 71 -7.36 24.30 20.58
CA HIS A 71 -6.95 24.46 21.98
C HIS A 71 -7.31 23.19 22.76
N ALA A 72 -6.58 22.92 23.84
CA ALA A 72 -6.88 21.80 24.73
C ALA A 72 -8.34 21.90 25.25
N THR A 73 -9.14 20.85 25.03
CA THR A 73 -10.56 20.76 25.44
C THR A 73 -10.80 19.69 26.52
N GLY A 74 -9.74 19.26 27.20
CA GLY A 74 -9.82 18.19 28.21
C GLY A 74 -10.86 18.49 29.29
N GLN A 75 -11.72 17.50 29.55
CA GLN A 75 -12.62 17.43 30.72
C GLN A 75 -12.04 16.44 31.74
N GLU A 76 -10.73 16.48 31.94
CA GLU A 76 -10.06 15.56 32.85
C GLU A 76 -10.56 15.82 34.27
N VAL A 77 -11.17 14.81 34.88
CA VAL A 77 -11.49 14.83 36.31
C VAL A 77 -10.20 14.49 37.03
N ILE A 78 -9.60 15.49 37.66
CA ILE A 78 -8.45 15.30 38.55
C ILE A 78 -9.02 14.97 39.92
N ASP A 79 -9.02 13.68 40.28
CA ASP A 79 -9.26 13.26 41.67
C ASP A 79 -7.95 13.47 42.45
N ASP A 80 -7.89 14.57 43.20
CA ASP A 80 -6.87 14.79 44.22
C ASP A 80 -7.33 14.10 45.52
N GLU A 81 -6.78 12.92 45.83
CA GLU A 81 -6.90 12.27 47.16
C GLU A 81 -6.11 13.00 48.25
#